data_AF-A0A2R5ETD0-F1
#
_entry.id   AF-A0A2R5ETD0-F1
#
_cell.length_a   1.000
_cell.length_b   1.000
_cell.length_c   1.000
_cell.angle_alpha   90.00
_cell.angle_beta   90.00
_cell.angle_gamma   90.00
#
_symmetry.space_group_name_H-M   'P 1'
#
loop_
_entity.id
_entity.type
_entity.pdbx_description
1 polymer ?
#
loop_
_entity_poly.entity_id
_entity_poly.type
_entity_poly.pdbx_seq_one_letter_code
_entity_poly.pdbx_strand_id
1 'polypeptide(L)'
;MLTLIIPLLLSFSIPFFIALGIFTSLNKRTRKLNNALNGGNIKGDAPVVELTDSSKDELGQLSQHYNSMTERLRQQHSQIQQFENKRKLLLSNLSHDLRTPLTTMLGCAEMIRTGNYKDENDLQNRAKIILQRCSYMDKLLDQMLDISRQDGDELSIHLVNHR
;
A
#
# COMPACT_ATOMS: atom_id res chain seq x y z
N MET A 1 -61.43 37.58 -19.34
CA MET A 1 -61.09 36.38 -18.53
C MET A 1 -59.86 35.66 -19.09
N LEU A 2 -59.86 35.20 -20.35
CA LEU A 2 -58.69 34.50 -20.94
C LEU A 2 -57.38 35.31 -20.93
N THR A 3 -57.46 36.63 -21.18
CA THR A 3 -56.31 37.55 -21.18
C THR A 3 -55.64 37.74 -19.83
N LEU A 4 -56.35 37.50 -18.71
CA LEU A 4 -55.81 37.57 -17.35
C LEU A 4 -55.25 36.23 -16.86
N ILE A 5 -55.72 35.11 -17.43
CA ILE A 5 -55.33 33.75 -17.02
C ILE A 5 -53.99 33.35 -17.64
N ILE A 6 -53.74 33.73 -18.90
CA ILE A 6 -52.48 33.45 -19.61
C ILE A 6 -51.25 33.98 -18.86
N PRO A 7 -51.18 35.26 -18.42
CA PRO A 7 -50.01 35.76 -17.69
C PRO A 7 -49.84 35.09 -16.33
N LEU A 8 -50.93 34.71 -15.66
CA LEU A 8 -50.89 33.98 -14.39
C LEU A 8 -50.27 32.57 -14.57
N LEU A 9 -50.68 31.86 -15.62
CA LEU A 9 -50.13 30.55 -15.96
C LEU A 9 -48.66 30.63 -16.38
N LEU A 10 -48.31 31.61 -17.21
CA LEU A 10 -46.93 31.82 -17.65
C LEU A 10 -46.01 32.11 -16.45
N SER A 11 -46.49 32.93 -15.51
CA SER A 11 -45.76 33.28 -14.29
C SER A 11 -45.44 32.07 -13.41
N PHE A 12 -46.23 30.99 -13.50
CA PHE A 12 -46.01 29.78 -12.70
C PHE A 12 -45.23 28.70 -13.48
N SER A 13 -45.47 28.58 -14.79
CA SER A 13 -44.77 27.59 -15.62
C SER A 13 -43.28 27.90 -15.79
N ILE A 14 -42.90 29.17 -15.99
CA ILE A 14 -41.49 29.52 -16.25
C ILE A 14 -40.57 29.15 -15.07
N PRO A 15 -40.86 29.55 -13.80
CA PRO A 15 -40.07 29.11 -12.65
C PRO A 15 -40.06 27.60 -12.47
N PHE A 16 -41.18 26.92 -12.76
CA PHE A 16 -41.29 25.46 -12.64
C PHE A 16 -40.30 24.73 -13.57
N PHE A 17 -40.24 25.12 -14.85
CA PHE A 17 -39.29 24.50 -15.80
C PHE A 17 -37.83 24.82 -15.46
N ILE A 18 -37.53 26.04 -14.99
CA ILE A 18 -36.18 26.41 -14.53
C ILE A 18 -35.78 25.56 -13.32
N ALA A 19 -36.66 25.43 -12.32
CA ALA A 19 -36.42 24.62 -11.14
C ALA A 19 -36.20 23.15 -11.50
N LEU A 20 -36.98 22.60 -12.44
CA LEU A 20 -36.83 21.23 -12.92
C LEU A 20 -35.48 21.01 -13.62
N GLY A 21 -35.03 21.97 -14.42
CA GLY A 21 -33.70 21.93 -15.07
C GLY A 21 -32.55 21.92 -14.07
N ILE A 22 -32.59 22.81 -13.07
CA ILE A 22 -31.58 22.86 -12.01
C ILE A 22 -31.60 21.56 -11.20
N PHE A 23 -32.78 21.09 -10.79
CA PHE A 23 -32.94 19.89 -9.99
C PHE A 23 -32.36 18.66 -10.68
N THR A 24 -32.73 18.43 -11.94
CA THR A 24 -32.25 17.28 -12.71
C THR A 24 -30.74 17.34 -12.95
N SER A 25 -30.17 18.53 -13.20
CA SER A 25 -28.73 18.73 -13.38
C SER A 25 -27.94 18.42 -12.10
N LEU A 26 -28.37 18.97 -10.96
CA LEU A 26 -27.74 18.72 -9.66
C LEU A 26 -27.81 17.24 -9.29
N ASN A 27 -28.98 16.61 -9.45
CA ASN A 27 -29.19 15.21 -9.07
C ASN A 27 -28.35 14.25 -9.94
N LYS A 28 -28.07 14.61 -11.20
CA LYS A 28 -27.15 13.85 -12.06
C LYS A 28 -25.71 13.93 -11.56
N ARG A 29 -25.25 15.11 -11.15
CA ARG A 29 -23.87 15.34 -10.66
C ARG A 29 -23.63 14.68 -9.31
N THR A 30 -24.57 14.78 -8.38
CA THR A 30 -24.50 14.10 -7.07
C THR A 30 -24.47 12.58 -7.24
N ARG A 31 -25.26 12.03 -8.16
CA ARG A 31 -25.24 10.59 -8.46
C ARG A 31 -23.90 10.15 -9.08
N LYS A 32 -23.28 10.95 -9.95
CA LYS A 32 -21.95 10.66 -10.51
C LYS A 32 -20.89 10.58 -9.39
N LEU A 33 -20.90 11.55 -8.48
CA LEU A 33 -20.00 11.56 -7.32
C LEU A 33 -20.25 10.38 -6.37
N ASN A 34 -21.51 10.11 -6.02
CA ASN A 34 -21.87 8.99 -5.15
C ASN A 34 -21.46 7.64 -5.78
N ASN A 35 -21.61 7.50 -7.10
CA ASN A 35 -21.14 6.32 -7.82
C ASN A 35 -19.61 6.22 -7.85
N ALA A 36 -18.88 7.32 -7.92
CA ALA A 36 -17.42 7.31 -7.82
C ALA A 36 -16.96 6.92 -6.40
N LEU A 37 -17.61 7.44 -5.36
CA LEU A 37 -17.34 7.08 -3.96
C LEU A 37 -17.66 5.61 -3.65
N ASN A 38 -18.77 5.07 -4.18
CA ASN A 38 -19.17 3.67 -3.92
C ASN A 38 -18.54 2.67 -4.90
N GLY A 39 -18.28 3.09 -6.14
CA GLY A 39 -17.68 2.28 -7.20
C GLY A 39 -16.15 2.28 -7.18
N GLY A 40 -15.55 3.31 -6.58
CA GLY A 40 -14.15 3.33 -6.15
C GLY A 40 -13.97 2.41 -4.96
N ASN A 41 -14.10 1.10 -5.19
CA ASN A 41 -13.77 0.10 -4.21
C ASN A 41 -12.33 0.39 -3.74
N ILE A 42 -12.18 0.76 -2.47
CA ILE A 42 -10.90 0.95 -1.75
C ILE A 42 -10.23 -0.42 -1.52
N LYS A 43 -10.28 -1.28 -2.54
CA LYS A 43 -9.60 -2.57 -2.65
C LYS A 43 -8.73 -2.43 -3.89
N GLY A 44 -7.53 -1.87 -3.69
CA GLY A 44 -6.27 -1.92 -4.45
C GLY A 44 -6.22 -2.00 -5.99
N ASP A 45 -7.17 -2.69 -6.63
CA ASP A 45 -7.11 -3.12 -8.04
C ASP A 45 -8.23 -2.56 -8.92
N ALA A 46 -9.22 -1.86 -8.36
CA ALA A 46 -10.27 -1.27 -9.18
C ALA A 46 -9.77 0.00 -9.88
N PRO A 47 -10.07 0.20 -11.19
CA PRO A 47 -9.72 1.42 -11.89
C PRO A 47 -10.42 2.61 -11.23
N VAL A 48 -9.61 3.58 -10.80
CA VAL A 48 -10.07 4.84 -10.22
C VAL A 48 -10.93 5.58 -11.25
N VAL A 49 -12.17 5.88 -10.88
CA VAL A 49 -13.05 6.69 -11.72
C VAL A 49 -12.64 8.14 -11.58
N GLU A 50 -11.94 8.69 -12.58
CA GLU A 50 -11.61 10.11 -12.59
C GLU A 50 -12.87 10.97 -12.82
N LEU A 51 -13.13 11.89 -11.89
CA LEU A 51 -14.23 12.83 -12.03
C LEU A 51 -13.77 14.04 -12.83
N THR A 52 -14.14 14.06 -14.11
CA THR A 52 -14.09 15.27 -14.93
C THR A 52 -15.34 16.11 -14.67
N ASP A 53 -15.24 17.09 -13.77
CA ASP A 53 -16.23 18.14 -13.54
C ASP A 53 -15.52 19.50 -13.52
N SER A 54 -15.75 20.31 -14.55
CA SER A 54 -15.14 21.63 -14.72
C SER A 54 -15.96 22.76 -14.08
N SER A 55 -17.02 22.43 -13.34
CA SER A 55 -17.80 23.45 -12.64
C SER A 55 -16.95 24.15 -11.58
N LYS A 56 -17.19 25.44 -11.39
CA LYS A 56 -16.53 26.25 -10.36
C LYS A 56 -17.30 26.30 -9.04
N ASP A 57 -18.34 25.48 -8.91
CA ASP A 57 -19.15 25.35 -7.70
C ASP A 57 -18.57 24.32 -6.72
N GLU A 58 -19.25 24.15 -5.59
CA GLU A 58 -18.86 23.27 -4.49
C GLU A 58 -18.77 21.79 -4.94
N LEU A 59 -19.61 21.38 -5.89
CA LEU A 59 -19.57 20.02 -6.45
C LEU A 59 -18.36 19.81 -7.37
N GLY A 60 -17.94 20.83 -8.09
CA GLY A 60 -16.68 20.83 -8.84
C GLY A 60 -15.47 20.72 -7.91
N GLN A 61 -15.42 21.52 -6.83
CA GLN A 61 -14.37 21.43 -5.82
C GLN A 61 -14.31 20.04 -5.16
N LEU A 62 -15.46 19.48 -4.81
CA LEU A 62 -15.54 18.14 -4.22
C LEU A 62 -15.05 17.06 -5.18
N SER A 63 -15.31 17.20 -6.48
CA SER A 63 -14.77 16.31 -7.51
C SER A 63 -13.24 16.37 -7.59
N GLN A 64 -12.65 17.57 -7.48
CA GLN A 64 -11.19 17.75 -7.43
C GLN A 64 -10.58 17.15 -6.15
N HIS A 65 -11.23 17.34 -5.00
CA HIS A 65 -10.80 16.73 -3.73
C HIS A 65 -10.85 15.21 -3.80
N TYR A 66 -11.91 14.63 -4.37
CA TYR A 66 -12.02 13.19 -4.58
C TYR A 66 -10.88 12.66 -5.46
N ASN A 67 -10.59 13.30 -6.60
CA ASN A 67 -9.48 12.90 -7.48
C ASN A 67 -8.14 12.96 -6.74
N SER A 68 -7.89 14.04 -5.99
CA SER A 68 -6.66 14.22 -5.21
C SER A 68 -6.51 13.17 -4.11
N MET A 69 -7.59 12.88 -3.38
CA MET A 69 -7.62 11.85 -2.35
C MET A 69 -7.33 10.48 -2.96
N THR A 70 -7.93 10.17 -4.10
CA THR A 70 -7.77 8.86 -4.73
C THR A 70 -6.35 8.67 -5.28
N GLU A 71 -5.73 9.72 -5.83
CA GLU A 71 -4.33 9.65 -6.23
C GLU A 71 -3.39 9.44 -5.03
N ARG A 72 -3.64 10.13 -3.91
CA ARG A 72 -2.87 9.90 -2.67
C ARG A 72 -3.02 8.47 -2.17
N LEU A 73 -4.24 7.93 -2.16
CA LEU A 73 -4.48 6.53 -1.78
C LEU A 73 -3.74 5.55 -2.71
N ARG A 74 -3.73 5.82 -4.02
CA ARG A 74 -3.00 5.00 -5.00
C ARG A 74 -1.50 5.02 -4.75
N GLN A 75 -0.93 6.20 -4.48
CA GLN A 75 0.47 6.36 -4.14
C GLN A 75 0.83 5.63 -2.85
N GLN A 76 0.02 5.80 -1.80
CA GLN A 76 0.20 5.08 -0.53
C GLN A 76 0.10 3.57 -0.71
N HIS A 77 -0.87 3.09 -1.49
CA HIS A 77 -1.01 1.66 -1.76
C HIS A 77 0.21 1.10 -2.49
N SER A 78 0.71 1.80 -3.52
CA SER A 78 1.91 1.41 -4.24
C SER A 78 3.14 1.38 -3.32
N GLN A 79 3.29 2.35 -2.43
CA GLN A 79 4.38 2.37 -1.44
C GLN A 79 4.29 1.18 -0.48
N ILE A 80 3.10 0.89 0.05
CA ILE A 80 2.86 -0.27 0.92
C ILE A 80 3.22 -1.57 0.18
N GLN A 81 2.80 -1.73 -1.07
CA GLN A 81 3.12 -2.91 -1.87
C GLN A 81 4.63 -3.05 -2.11
N GLN A 82 5.33 -1.94 -2.40
CA GLN A 82 6.78 -1.95 -2.56
C GLN A 82 7.48 -2.36 -1.26
N PHE A 83 7.05 -1.82 -0.12
CA PHE A 83 7.58 -2.19 1.20
C PHE A 83 7.36 -3.67 1.51
N GLU A 84 6.14 -4.18 1.29
CA GLU A 84 5.81 -5.59 1.48
C GLU A 84 6.66 -6.50 0.59
N ASN A 85 6.91 -6.10 -0.66
CA ASN A 85 7.76 -6.87 -1.58
C ASN A 85 9.23 -6.85 -1.15
N LYS A 86 9.78 -5.70 -0.73
CA LYS A 86 11.13 -5.60 -0.17
C LYS A 86 11.28 -6.48 1.07
N ARG A 87 10.32 -6.41 2.00
CA ARG A 87 10.29 -7.24 3.22
C ARG A 87 10.32 -8.73 2.88
N LYS A 88 9.50 -9.18 1.92
CA LYS A 88 9.48 -10.58 1.46
C LYS A 88 10.82 -11.01 0.88
N LEU A 89 11.44 -10.16 0.05
CA LEU A 89 12.74 -10.43 -0.55
C LEU A 89 13.83 -10.56 0.52
N LEU A 90 13.87 -9.63 1.49
CA LEU A 90 14.81 -9.66 2.61
C LEU A 90 14.69 -10.96 3.42
N LEU A 91 13.46 -11.35 3.80
CA LEU A 91 13.22 -12.60 4.54
C LEU A 91 13.64 -13.84 3.74
N SER A 92 13.36 -13.85 2.44
CA SER A 92 13.74 -14.94 1.55
C SER A 92 15.27 -15.07 1.47
N ASN A 93 15.97 -13.96 1.28
CA ASN A 93 17.43 -13.93 1.19
C ASN A 93 18.07 -14.37 2.51
N LEU A 94 17.58 -13.87 3.65
CA LEU A 94 18.04 -14.31 4.96
C LEU A 94 17.85 -15.81 5.15
N SER A 95 16.67 -16.34 4.80
CA SER A 95 16.36 -17.77 4.94
C SER A 95 17.31 -18.64 4.10
N HIS A 96 17.64 -18.20 2.89
CA HIS A 96 18.61 -18.87 2.02
C HIS A 96 20.02 -18.85 2.63
N ASP A 97 20.46 -17.68 3.09
CA ASP A 97 21.82 -17.47 3.58
C ASP A 97 22.06 -18.11 4.95
N LEU A 98 21.02 -18.31 5.76
CA LEU A 98 21.07 -19.09 7.00
C LEU A 98 21.07 -20.60 6.75
N ARG A 99 20.47 -21.10 5.66
CA ARG A 99 20.43 -22.53 5.34
C ARG A 99 21.85 -23.10 5.09
N THR A 100 22.70 -22.34 4.40
CA THR A 100 24.07 -22.76 4.07
C THR A 100 24.95 -23.04 5.31
N PRO A 101 25.12 -22.10 6.26
CA PRO A 101 25.86 -22.37 7.49
C PRO A 101 25.18 -23.45 8.34
N LEU A 102 23.85 -23.51 8.39
CA LEU A 102 23.12 -24.55 9.12
C LEU A 102 23.43 -25.95 8.60
N THR A 103 23.39 -26.17 7.28
CA THR A 103 23.74 -27.46 6.66
C THR A 103 25.20 -27.83 6.95
N THR A 104 26.10 -26.85 6.93
CA THR A 104 27.52 -27.07 7.26
C THR A 104 27.71 -27.49 8.71
N MET A 105 27.01 -26.83 9.65
CA MET A 105 27.04 -27.19 11.06
C MET A 105 26.46 -28.57 11.31
N LEU A 106 25.33 -28.90 10.67
CA LEU A 106 24.71 -30.21 10.79
C LEU A 106 25.65 -31.32 10.28
N GLY A 107 26.30 -31.11 9.13
CA GLY A 107 27.29 -32.07 8.62
C GLY A 107 28.50 -32.24 9.53
N CYS A 108 29.02 -31.16 10.12
CA CYS A 108 30.10 -31.25 11.10
C CYS A 108 29.65 -31.97 12.38
N ALA A 109 28.48 -31.63 12.91
CA ALA A 109 27.91 -32.24 14.11
C ALA A 109 27.63 -33.74 13.88
N GLU A 110 27.14 -34.13 12.70
CA GLU A 110 26.90 -35.53 12.34
C GLU A 110 28.22 -36.33 12.29
N MET A 111 29.28 -35.76 11.73
CA MET A 111 30.61 -36.39 11.72
C MET A 111 31.20 -36.54 13.13
N ILE A 112 30.96 -35.58 14.02
CA ILE A 112 31.34 -35.68 15.44
C ILE A 112 30.51 -36.77 16.14
N ARG A 113 29.18 -36.74 15.98
CA ARG A 113 28.23 -37.66 16.60
C ARG A 113 28.47 -39.12 16.21
N THR A 114 28.81 -39.36 14.96
CA THR A 114 29.05 -40.71 14.41
C THR A 114 30.46 -41.21 14.67
N GLY A 115 31.34 -40.39 15.26
CA GLY A 115 32.76 -40.74 15.44
C GLY A 115 33.55 -40.79 14.13
N ASN A 116 32.99 -40.28 13.03
CA ASN A 116 33.59 -40.32 11.70
C ASN A 116 34.53 -39.13 11.48
N TYR A 117 35.53 -38.99 12.36
CA TYR A 117 36.59 -37.99 12.31
C TYR A 117 37.96 -38.68 12.35
N LYS A 118 38.99 -38.07 11.76
CA LYS A 118 40.30 -38.74 11.55
C LYS A 118 41.13 -38.83 12.83
N ASP A 119 41.16 -37.74 13.59
CA ASP A 119 41.96 -37.57 14.81
C ASP A 119 41.37 -36.45 15.68
N GLU A 120 41.96 -36.23 16.86
CA GLU A 120 41.54 -35.16 17.77
C GLU A 120 41.65 -33.76 17.13
N ASN A 121 42.59 -33.53 16.22
CA ASN A 121 42.69 -32.25 15.51
C ASN A 121 41.49 -32.03 14.56
N ASP A 122 41.02 -33.08 13.88
CA ASP A 122 39.84 -33.04 13.03
C ASP A 122 38.57 -32.77 13.85
N LEU A 123 38.45 -33.37 15.04
CA LEU A 123 37.37 -33.09 16.00
C LEU A 123 37.34 -31.59 16.40
N GLN A 124 38.49 -31.06 16.83
CA GLN A 124 38.63 -29.65 17.21
C GLN A 124 38.36 -28.71 16.02
N ASN A 125 38.80 -29.08 14.82
CA ASN A 125 38.55 -28.29 13.61
C ASN A 125 37.05 -28.24 13.26
N ARG A 126 36.33 -29.36 13.40
CA ARG A 126 34.86 -29.41 13.18
C ARG A 126 34.11 -28.57 14.19
N ALA A 127 34.47 -28.65 15.47
CA ALA A 127 33.89 -27.81 16.52
C ALA A 127 34.15 -26.32 16.24
N LYS A 128 35.36 -25.98 15.77
CA LYS A 128 35.71 -24.62 15.34
C LYS A 128 34.88 -24.14 14.15
N ILE A 129 34.67 -24.98 13.14
CA ILE A 129 33.80 -24.65 11.99
C ILE A 129 32.38 -24.35 12.49
N ILE A 130 31.83 -25.18 13.38
CA ILE A 130 30.50 -24.94 13.96
C ILE A 130 30.43 -23.57 14.63
N LEU A 131 31.37 -23.26 15.52
CA LEU A 131 31.43 -21.96 16.20
C LEU A 131 31.54 -20.79 15.21
N GLN A 132 32.40 -20.90 14.19
CA GLN A 132 32.53 -19.86 13.16
C GLN A 132 31.22 -19.65 12.38
N ARG A 133 30.48 -20.72 12.07
CA ARG A 133 29.19 -20.63 11.39
C ARG A 133 28.10 -20.05 12.28
N CYS A 134 28.07 -20.36 13.58
CA CYS A 134 27.19 -19.70 14.54
C CYS A 134 27.45 -18.18 14.57
N SER A 135 28.71 -17.76 14.73
CA SER A 135 29.06 -16.33 14.75
C SER A 135 28.79 -15.62 13.42
N TYR A 136 28.87 -16.33 12.29
CA TYR A 136 28.48 -15.78 11.00
C TYR A 136 26.96 -15.55 10.91
N MET A 137 26.15 -16.50 11.37
CA MET A 137 24.69 -16.35 11.41
C MET A 137 24.24 -15.21 12.33
N ASP A 138 24.92 -15.04 13.46
CA ASP A 138 24.69 -13.93 14.40
C ASP A 138 24.87 -12.56 13.70
N LYS A 139 25.98 -12.40 12.97
CA LYS A 139 26.24 -11.20 12.15
C LYS A 139 25.20 -10.97 11.06
N LEU A 140 24.71 -12.02 10.40
CA LEU A 140 23.65 -11.90 9.39
C LEU A 140 22.33 -11.43 10.00
N LEU A 141 22.00 -11.91 11.21
CA LEU A 141 20.82 -11.45 11.95
C LEU A 141 20.95 -9.99 12.34
N ASP A 142 22.10 -9.57 12.85
CA ASP A 142 22.36 -8.16 13.18
C ASP A 142 22.20 -7.25 11.95
N GLN A 143 22.80 -7.62 10.82
CA GLN A 143 22.66 -6.89 9.56
C GLN A 143 21.20 -6.78 9.11
N MET A 144 20.42 -7.84 9.28
CA MET A 144 19.00 -7.83 8.93
C MET A 144 18.18 -6.92 9.86
N LEU A 145 18.46 -6.93 11.16
CA LEU A 145 17.82 -6.04 12.14
C LEU A 145 18.16 -4.57 11.87
N ASP A 146 19.39 -4.26 11.46
CA ASP A 146 19.79 -2.91 11.10
C ASP A 146 19.04 -2.40 9.87
N ILE A 147 18.91 -3.22 8.81
CA ILE A 147 18.10 -2.88 7.63
C ILE A 147 16.64 -2.67 8.04
N SER A 148 16.08 -3.55 8.89
CA SER A 148 14.70 -3.42 9.38
C SER A 148 14.46 -2.14 10.19
N ARG A 149 15.48 -1.61 10.86
CA ARG A 149 15.40 -0.35 11.62
C ARG A 149 15.46 0.86 10.69
N GLN A 150 16.37 0.86 9.72
CA GLN A 150 16.50 1.94 8.74
C GLN A 150 15.23 2.12 7.91
N ASP A 151 14.64 1.02 7.45
CA ASP A 151 13.38 1.03 6.70
C ASP A 151 12.19 1.52 7.55
N GLY A 152 12.24 1.31 8.88
CA GLY A 152 11.23 1.82 9.81
C GLY A 152 11.31 3.33 10.04
N ASP A 153 12.51 3.90 10.07
CA ASP A 153 12.73 5.34 10.18
C ASP A 153 12.33 6.08 8.90
N GLU A 154 12.58 5.50 7.70
CA GLU A 154 12.13 6.08 6.43
C GLU A 154 10.60 6.22 6.36
N LEU A 155 9.86 5.25 6.91
CA LEU A 155 8.39 5.30 7.01
C LEU A 155 7.91 6.42 7.94
N SER A 156 8.66 6.72 9.00
CA SER A 156 8.33 7.80 9.94
C SER A 156 8.55 9.19 9.35
N ILE A 157 9.63 9.38 8.58
CA ILE A 157 9.99 10.67 7.97
C ILE A 157 8.96 11.06 6.90
N HIS A 158 8.44 10.11 6.12
CA HIS A 158 7.41 10.38 5.12
C HIS A 158 6.03 10.72 5.70
N LEU A 159 5.72 10.29 6.94
CA LEU A 159 4.47 10.65 7.62
C LEU A 159 4.54 12.05 8.27
N VAL A 160 5.75 12.50 8.66
CA VAL A 160 5.95 13.81 9.31
C VAL A 160 6.01 14.96 8.30
N ASN A 161 6.47 14.72 7.07
CA ASN A 161 6.66 15.76 6.06
C ASN A 161 5.37 16.22 5.32
N HIS A 162 4.19 15.88 5.84
CA HIS A 162 2.89 16.27 5.29
C HIS A 162 2.03 17.09 6.26
N ARG A 163 2.65 17.79 7.21
CA ARG A 163 1.97 18.76 8.08
C ARG A 163 2.25 20.20 7.68
#